data_AF-A0AA92CKR8-F1
#
_entry.id   AF-A0AA92CKR8-F1
#
_cell.length_a   1.000
_cell.length_b   1.000
_cell.length_c   1.000
_cell.angle_alpha   90.00
_cell.angle_beta   90.00
_cell.angle_gamma   90.00
#
_symmetry.space_group_name_H-M   'P 1'
#
loop_
_entity.id
_entity.type
_entity.pdbx_description
1 polymer ?
#
loop_
_entity_poly.entity_id
_entity_poly.type
_entity_poly.pdbx_seq_one_letter_code
_entity_poly.pdbx_strand_id
1 'polypeptide(L)'
;MDGKGRFLDNIFVERLWRSLKYECVYLHSWETGSEAKAGVGKWIEFYNRKRPHSALGGQPPAVIYWQRNETTQTDQQMHRVCLIYARSCPTNGE
;
A
#
# COMPACT_ATOMS: atom_id res chain seq x y z
N MET A 1 8.82 15.05 12.38
CA MET A 1 8.64 14.94 10.92
C MET A 1 9.86 15.58 10.29
N ASP A 2 10.84 14.78 9.89
CA ASP A 2 12.04 15.30 9.25
C ASP A 2 11.69 15.75 7.84
N GLY A 3 11.89 17.03 7.54
CA GLY A 3 11.63 17.65 6.23
C GLY A 3 12.49 17.12 5.08
N LYS A 4 12.94 15.86 5.14
CA LYS A 4 13.57 15.17 4.02
C LYS A 4 12.49 14.79 3.02
N GLY A 5 12.14 15.76 2.18
CA GLY A 5 11.23 15.63 1.06
C GLY A 5 11.68 14.53 0.10
N ARG A 6 11.19 13.31 0.34
CA ARG A 6 11.10 12.29 -0.70
C ARG A 6 9.97 12.76 -1.63
N PHE A 7 10.33 13.58 -2.61
CA PHE A 7 9.42 14.09 -3.65
C PHE A 7 8.51 12.97 -4.21
N LEU A 8 9.06 11.75 -4.31
CA LEU A 8 8.33 10.57 -4.75
C LEU A 8 7.20 10.13 -3.80
N ASP A 9 7.34 10.27 -2.48
CA ASP A 9 6.22 9.96 -1.58
C ASP A 9 5.15 11.05 -1.68
N ASN A 10 5.57 12.30 -1.83
CA ASN A 10 4.68 13.45 -1.92
C ASN A 10 3.82 13.41 -3.19
N ILE A 11 4.39 13.07 -4.35
CA ILE A 11 3.63 13.03 -5.61
C ILE A 11 2.48 12.02 -5.58
N PHE A 12 2.65 10.87 -4.90
CA PHE A 12 1.57 9.88 -4.76
C PHE A 12 0.46 10.39 -3.85
N VAL A 13 0.83 10.98 -2.72
CA VAL A 13 -0.12 11.56 -1.76
C VAL A 13 -0.90 12.70 -2.42
N GLU A 14 -0.24 13.61 -3.13
CA GLU A 14 -0.90 14.70 -3.85
C GLU A 14 -1.89 14.21 -4.91
N ARG A 15 -1.51 13.18 -5.69
CA ARG A 15 -2.40 12.60 -6.70
C ARG A 15 -3.63 11.94 -6.09
N LEU A 16 -3.47 11.26 -4.94
CA LEU A 16 -4.57 10.72 -4.16
C LEU A 16 -5.53 11.83 -3.71
N TRP A 17 -5.00 12.88 -3.07
CA TRP A 17 -5.79 14.00 -2.57
C TRP A 17 -6.51 14.77 -3.68
N ARG A 18 -5.89 14.91 -4.86
CA ARG A 18 -6.55 15.50 -6.02
C ARG A 18 -7.78 14.67 -6.39
N SER A 19 -7.63 13.35 -6.53
CA SER A 19 -8.75 12.46 -6.89
C SER A 19 -9.87 12.52 -5.85
N LEU A 20 -9.53 12.45 -4.56
CA LEU A 20 -10.51 12.52 -3.46
C LEU A 20 -11.33 13.81 -3.51
N LYS A 21 -10.67 14.96 -3.73
CA LYS A 21 -11.36 16.25 -3.76
C LYS A 21 -12.35 16.34 -4.91
N TYR A 22 -11.94 15.96 -6.12
CA TYR A 22 -12.79 16.08 -7.31
C TYR A 22 -13.88 15.00 -7.40
N GLU A 23 -13.61 13.78 -6.94
CA GLU A 23 -14.53 12.65 -7.08
C GLU A 23 -15.45 12.46 -5.86
N CYS A 24 -15.12 13.06 -4.70
CA CYS A 24 -15.91 12.92 -3.48
C CYS A 24 -16.26 14.29 -2.88
N VAL A 25 -15.26 15.05 -2.42
CA VAL A 25 -15.52 16.24 -1.59
C VAL A 25 -16.29 17.33 -2.33
N TYR A 26 -15.94 17.61 -3.59
CA TYR A 26 -16.58 18.70 -4.35
C TYR A 26 -17.93 18.32 -4.96
N LEU A 27 -18.25 17.03 -5.05
CA LEU A 27 -19.52 16.55 -5.59
C LEU A 27 -20.63 16.46 -4.53
N HIS A 28 -20.28 16.54 -3.23
CA HIS A 28 -21.23 16.34 -2.14
C HIS A 28 -21.24 17.56 -1.22
N SER A 29 -22.44 18.02 -0.87
CA SER A 29 -22.65 18.96 0.23
C SER A 29 -23.09 18.18 1.46
N TRP A 30 -22.19 18.01 2.42
CA TRP A 30 -22.49 17.29 3.67
C TRP A 30 -23.03 18.24 4.72
N GLU A 31 -24.06 17.80 5.46
CA GLU A 31 -24.65 18.61 6.54
C GLU A 31 -23.85 18.45 7.84
N THR A 32 -23.19 17.30 8.03
CA THR A 32 -22.46 16.98 9.26
C THR A 32 -21.09 16.37 9.00
N GLY A 33 -20.17 16.54 9.96
CA GLY A 33 -18.85 15.91 9.91
C GLY A 33 -18.88 14.37 9.96
N SER A 34 -19.93 13.77 10.53
CA SER A 34 -20.10 12.32 10.57
C SER A 34 -20.45 11.76 9.19
N GLU A 35 -21.33 12.44 8.47
CA GLU A 35 -21.67 12.12 7.08
C GLU A 35 -20.43 12.26 6.18
N ALA A 36 -19.68 13.35 6.37
CA ALA A 36 -18.41 13.59 5.72
C ALA A 36 -17.44 12.42 5.86
N LYS A 37 -17.21 12.00 7.10
CA LYS A 37 -16.32 10.88 7.42
C LYS A 37 -16.79 9.58 6.76
N ALA A 38 -18.10 9.31 6.77
CA ALA A 38 -18.66 8.13 6.11
C ALA A 38 -18.49 8.17 4.59
N GLY A 39 -18.71 9.32 3.96
CA GLY A 39 -18.50 9.54 2.52
C GLY A 39 -17.04 9.33 2.11
N VAL A 40 -16.11 9.97 2.81
CA VAL A 40 -14.67 9.77 2.59
C VAL A 40 -14.28 8.31 2.79
N GLY A 41 -14.77 7.66 3.84
CA GLY A 41 -14.48 6.25 4.13
C GLY A 41 -14.90 5.33 2.98
N LYS A 42 -16.12 5.50 2.46
CA LYS A 42 -16.62 4.77 1.29
C LYS A 42 -15.76 5.02 0.05
N TRP A 43 -15.34 6.26 -0.18
CA TRP A 43 -14.48 6.59 -1.32
C TRP A 43 -13.09 5.94 -1.19
N ILE A 44 -12.47 5.96 -0.02
CA ILE A 44 -11.17 5.30 0.24
C ILE A 44 -11.29 3.79 0.02
N GLU A 45 -12.37 3.18 0.49
CA GLU A 45 -12.64 1.76 0.29
C GLU A 45 -12.79 1.39 -1.19
N PHE A 46 -13.48 2.24 -1.97
CA PHE A 46 -13.57 2.12 -3.42
C PHE A 46 -12.20 2.28 -4.09
N TYR A 47 -11.44 3.31 -3.73
CA TYR A 47 -10.12 3.58 -4.28
C TYR A 47 -9.17 2.40 -4.07
N ASN A 48 -9.13 1.83 -2.86
CA ASN A 48 -8.19 0.75 -2.53
C ASN A 48 -8.60 -0.61 -3.10
N ARG A 49 -9.90 -0.92 -3.17
CA ARG A 49 -10.38 -2.29 -3.47
C ARG A 49 -11.05 -2.47 -4.82
N LYS A 50 -11.48 -1.39 -5.49
CA LYS A 50 -12.31 -1.49 -6.70
C LYS A 50 -11.77 -0.66 -7.86
N ARG A 51 -11.09 0.45 -7.60
CA ARG A 51 -10.61 1.34 -8.66
C ARG A 51 -9.52 0.65 -9.49
N PRO A 52 -9.67 0.54 -10.82
CA PRO A 52 -8.62 0.02 -11.67
C PRO A 52 -7.51 1.08 -11.84
N HIS A 53 -6.26 0.69 -11.63
CA HIS A 53 -5.10 1.56 -11.84
C HIS A 53 -4.29 1.07 -13.03
N SER A 54 -4.20 1.86 -14.11
CA SER A 54 -3.43 1.48 -15.31
C SER A 54 -1.95 1.23 -15.00
N ALA A 55 -1.37 1.97 -14.05
CA ALA A 55 0.00 1.76 -13.59
C ALA A 55 0.20 0.40 -12.88
N LEU A 56 -0.88 -0.25 -12.44
CA LEU A 56 -0.90 -1.55 -11.77
C LEU A 56 -1.55 -2.64 -12.65
N GLY A 57 -1.54 -2.48 -13.97
CA GLY A 57 -2.15 -3.44 -14.89
C GLY A 57 -3.67 -3.57 -14.72
N GLY A 58 -4.33 -2.50 -14.25
CA GLY A 58 -5.78 -2.49 -13.98
C GLY A 58 -6.18 -3.06 -12.62
N GLN A 59 -5.23 -3.50 -11.80
CA GLN A 59 -5.53 -4.03 -10.47
C GLN A 59 -5.70 -2.93 -9.41
N PRO A 60 -6.55 -3.15 -8.38
CA PRO A 60 -6.65 -2.26 -7.24
C PRO A 60 -5.38 -2.27 -6.38
N PRO A 61 -5.03 -1.15 -5.72
CA PRO A 61 -3.80 -1.05 -4.93
C PRO A 61 -3.71 -2.10 -3.82
N ALA A 62 -4.84 -2.49 -3.24
CA ALA A 62 -4.85 -3.43 -2.14
C ALA A 62 -4.41 -4.84 -2.59
N VAL A 63 -4.79 -5.27 -3.80
CA VAL A 63 -4.36 -6.56 -4.37
C VAL A 63 -2.83 -6.63 -4.47
N ILE A 64 -2.21 -5.57 -5.01
CA ILE A 64 -0.75 -5.48 -5.14
C ILE A 64 -0.06 -5.43 -3.78
N TYR A 65 -0.66 -4.73 -2.81
CA TYR A 65 -0.12 -4.64 -1.46
C TYR A 65 -0.09 -6.00 -0.75
N TRP A 66 -1.19 -6.77 -0.81
CA TRP A 66 -1.24 -8.11 -0.23
C TRP A 66 -0.27 -9.07 -0.90
N GLN A 67 -0.22 -9.10 -2.24
CA GLN A 67 0.75 -9.92 -2.97
C GLN A 67 2.19 -9.61 -2.57
N ARG A 68 2.55 -8.33 -2.44
CA ARG A 68 3.89 -7.92 -2.04
C ARG A 68 4.24 -8.36 -0.61
N ASN A 69 3.28 -8.31 0.31
CA ASN A 69 3.49 -8.79 1.68
C ASN A 69 3.72 -10.30 1.72
N GLU A 70 2.97 -11.08 0.94
CA GLU A 70 3.15 -12.53 0.82
C GLU A 70 4.52 -12.90 0.25
N THR A 71 4.97 -12.23 -0.81
CA THR A 71 6.33 -12.43 -1.36
C THR A 71 7.39 -12.08 -0.33
N THR A 72 7.27 -10.93 0.32
CA THR A 72 8.26 -10.48 1.32
C THR A 72 8.33 -11.45 2.51
N GLN A 73 7.18 -11.97 2.94
CA GLN A 73 7.12 -12.96 4.01
C GLN A 73 7.79 -14.27 3.57
N THR A 74 7.53 -14.73 2.35
CA THR A 74 8.14 -15.94 1.79
C THR A 74 9.66 -15.81 1.69
N ASP A 75 10.16 -14.68 1.18
CA ASP A 75 11.59 -14.38 1.09
C ASP A 75 12.25 -14.36 2.48
N GLN A 76 11.58 -13.77 3.47
CA GLN A 76 12.05 -13.79 4.85
C GLN A 76 12.08 -15.20 5.45
N GLN A 77 11.08 -16.04 5.18
CA GLN A 77 11.07 -17.44 5.62
C GLN A 77 12.19 -18.24 4.95
N MET A 78 12.36 -18.10 3.63
CA MET A 78 13.42 -18.77 2.87
C MET A 78 14.81 -18.36 3.35
N HIS A 79 15.03 -17.06 3.60
CA HIS A 79 16.29 -16.58 4.17
C HIS A 79 16.57 -17.19 5.56
N ARG A 80 15.56 -17.30 6.43
CA ARG A 80 15.69 -17.97 7.74
C ARG A 80 16.03 -19.45 7.59
N VAL A 81 15.40 -20.16 6.66
CA VAL A 81 15.68 -21.58 6.38
C VAL A 81 17.12 -21.74 5.87
N CYS A 82 17.56 -20.94 4.89
CA CYS A 82 18.95 -20.95 4.42
C CYS A 82 19.95 -20.68 5.55
N LEU A 83 19.66 -19.74 6.46
CA LEU A 83 20.52 -19.47 7.62
C LEU A 83 20.58 -20.63 8.62
N ILE A 84 19.50 -21.41 8.78
CA ILE A 84 19.50 -22.60 9.63
C ILE A 84 20.38 -23.68 8.99
N TYR A 85 20.15 -24.00 7.71
CA TYR A 85 20.95 -24.99 6.98
C TYR A 85 22.44 -24.62 6.92
N ALA A 86 22.78 -23.35 6.73
CA ALA A 86 24.16 -22.87 6.75
C ALA A 86 24.84 -23.02 8.12
N ARG A 87 24.09 -22.94 9.23
CA ARG A 87 24.61 -23.20 10.59
C ARG A 87 24.69 -24.68 10.93
N SER A 88 23.90 -25.52 10.28
CA SER A 88 23.87 -26.97 10.49
C SER A 88 24.91 -27.72 9.66
N CYS A 89 25.61 -27.05 8.73
CA CYS A 89 26.69 -27.65 7.97
C CYS A 89 27.91 -27.81 8.91
N PRO A 90 28.35 -29.03 9.24
CA PRO A 90 29.58 -29.22 9.98
C PRO A 90 30.71 -28.79 9.05
N THR A 91 31.43 -27.74 9.43
CA THR A 91 32.71 -27.42 8.79
C THR A 91 33.61 -28.62 9.07
N ASN A 92 33.71 -29.54 8.10
CA ASN A 92 34.73 -30.57 8.13
C ASN A 92 36.06 -29.81 8.14
N GLY A 93 36.70 -29.81 9.31
CA GLY A 93 38.03 -29.27 9.47
C GLY A 93 38.99 -30.07 8.59
N GLU A 94 39.60 -29.37 7.65
CA GLU A 94 40.99 -29.63 7.26
C GLU A 94 41.92 -28.99 8.29
#